data_AF-A0A1N7AL59-F1
#
_entry.id   AF-A0A1N7AL59-F1
#
_cell.length_a   1.000
_cell.length_b   1.000
_cell.length_c   1.000
_cell.angle_alpha   90.00
_cell.angle_beta   90.00
_cell.angle_gamma   90.00
#
_symmetry.space_group_name_H-M   'P 1'
#
loop_
_entity.id
_entity.type
_entity.pdbx_description
1 polymer ?
#
loop_
_entity_poly.entity_id
_entity_poly.type
_entity_poly.pdbx_seq_one_letter_code
_entity_poly.pdbx_strand_id
1 'polypeptide(L)'
;MTDSKSEPKADGGVSGEIDHEELYTTIRTAVSDALLDVLGTVLLLALAVLFVGVGVQAIVQTPSSVNIAFGGVAIGLGLAIAAAAFDLLPPFRE
;
A
#
# COMPACT_ATOMS: atom_id res chain seq x y z
N MET A 1 -35.53 -51.41 33.26
CA MET A 1 -34.35 -50.72 32.69
C MET A 1 -34.58 -50.64 31.19
N THR A 2 -35.22 -49.57 30.73
CA THR A 2 -35.41 -49.29 29.31
C THR A 2 -34.52 -48.12 28.96
N ASP A 3 -33.59 -48.41 28.06
CA ASP A 3 -32.51 -47.57 27.59
C ASP A 3 -33.07 -46.26 27.00
N SER A 4 -32.62 -45.13 27.54
CA SER A 4 -33.06 -43.80 27.11
C SER A 4 -32.30 -43.45 25.83
N LYS A 5 -32.94 -43.69 24.69
CA LYS A 5 -32.37 -43.38 23.37
C LYS A 5 -32.21 -41.86 23.27
N SER A 6 -30.98 -41.37 23.52
CA SER A 6 -30.63 -39.97 23.31
C SER A 6 -30.89 -39.61 21.85
N GLU A 7 -31.94 -38.80 21.63
CA GLU A 7 -32.20 -38.19 20.34
C GLU A 7 -31.01 -37.30 19.96
N PRO A 8 -30.51 -37.36 18.72
CA PRO A 8 -29.47 -36.46 18.27
C PRO A 8 -30.08 -35.06 18.22
N LYS A 9 -29.57 -34.18 19.08
CA LYS A 9 -29.90 -32.76 19.05
C LYS A 9 -29.45 -32.26 17.67
N ALA A 10 -30.40 -32.02 16.77
CA ALA A 10 -30.13 -31.30 15.54
C ALA A 10 -29.54 -29.95 15.96
N ASP A 11 -28.30 -29.70 15.55
CA ASP A 11 -27.46 -28.57 15.91
C ASP A 11 -27.92 -27.30 15.20
N GLY A 12 -29.24 -27.08 15.08
CA GLY A 12 -29.83 -25.89 14.51
C GLY A 12 -29.03 -25.39 13.32
N GLY A 13 -28.82 -26.26 12.33
CA GLY A 13 -28.12 -25.94 11.10
C GLY A 13 -28.77 -24.73 10.46
N VAL A 14 -28.30 -23.54 10.84
CA VAL A 14 -28.21 -22.42 9.93
C VAL A 14 -27.32 -22.99 8.85
N SER A 15 -27.95 -23.45 7.77
CA SER A 15 -27.29 -23.50 6.48
C SER A 15 -26.54 -22.19 6.37
N GLY A 16 -25.23 -22.26 6.57
CA GLY A 16 -24.31 -21.14 6.38
C GLY A 16 -24.29 -20.86 4.88
N GLU A 17 -25.43 -20.42 4.36
CA GLU A 17 -25.56 -19.79 3.07
C GLU A 17 -24.91 -18.44 3.28
N ILE A 18 -23.59 -18.50 3.20
CA ILE A 18 -22.71 -17.36 3.12
C ILE A 18 -23.32 -16.44 2.07
N ASP A 19 -23.81 -15.28 2.50
CA ASP A 19 -24.41 -14.30 1.61
C ASP A 19 -23.35 -13.89 0.58
N HIS A 20 -23.50 -14.41 -0.63
CA HIS A 20 -22.51 -14.28 -1.70
C HIS A 20 -22.36 -12.81 -2.12
N GLU A 21 -23.44 -12.04 -2.03
CA GLU A 21 -23.46 -10.60 -2.25
C GLU A 21 -22.67 -9.84 -1.16
N GLU A 22 -22.82 -10.24 0.10
CA GLU A 22 -22.05 -9.67 1.22
C GLU A 22 -20.56 -9.94 1.01
N LEU A 23 -20.17 -11.18 0.70
CA LEU A 23 -18.77 -11.55 0.51
C LEU A 23 -18.14 -10.90 -0.72
N TYR A 24 -18.87 -10.81 -1.84
CA TYR A 24 -18.39 -10.09 -3.02
C TYR A 24 -18.12 -8.63 -2.68
N THR A 25 -19.02 -7.99 -1.93
CA THR A 25 -18.89 -6.59 -1.54
C THR A 25 -17.69 -6.37 -0.62
N THR A 26 -17.48 -7.26 0.37
CA THR A 26 -16.32 -7.20 1.27
C THR A 26 -15.01 -7.37 0.50
N ILE A 27 -14.90 -8.41 -0.34
CA ILE A 27 -13.69 -8.65 -1.15
C ILE A 27 -13.45 -7.47 -2.10
N ARG A 28 -14.49 -7.00 -2.79
CA ARG A 28 -14.37 -5.89 -3.73
C ARG A 28 -13.89 -4.62 -3.04
N THR A 29 -14.37 -4.36 -1.83
CA THR A 29 -13.97 -3.20 -1.04
C THR A 29 -12.52 -3.34 -0.59
N ALA A 30 -12.14 -4.48 0.00
CA ALA A 30 -10.77 -4.74 0.43
C ALA A 30 -9.76 -4.66 -0.73
N VAL A 31 -10.10 -5.21 -1.89
CA VAL A 31 -9.25 -5.12 -3.08
C VAL A 31 -9.19 -3.69 -3.61
N SER A 32 -10.29 -2.95 -3.63
CA SER A 32 -10.27 -1.55 -4.06
C SER A 32 -9.40 -0.70 -3.14
N ASP A 33 -9.47 -0.93 -1.83
CA ASP A 33 -8.65 -0.25 -0.84
C ASP A 33 -7.15 -0.57 -1.02
N ALA A 34 -6.81 -1.84 -1.17
CA ALA A 34 -5.44 -2.26 -1.46
C ALA A 34 -4.90 -1.69 -2.79
N LEU A 35 -5.74 -1.59 -3.83
CA LEU A 35 -5.35 -0.99 -5.10
C LEU A 35 -5.13 0.52 -4.99
N LEU A 36 -5.91 1.23 -4.17
CA LEU A 36 -5.70 2.66 -3.91
C LEU A 36 -4.39 2.90 -3.16
N ASP A 37 -4.06 2.05 -2.20
CA ASP A 37 -2.79 2.09 -1.47
C ASP A 37 -1.59 1.89 -2.42
N VAL A 38 -1.62 0.81 -3.21
CA VAL A 38 -0.58 0.54 -4.23
C VAL A 38 -0.48 1.68 -5.24
N LEU A 39 -1.60 2.24 -5.68
CA LEU A 39 -1.61 3.37 -6.61
C LEU A 39 -0.92 4.60 -5.98
N GLY A 40 -1.18 4.88 -4.70
CA GLY A 40 -0.49 5.93 -3.95
C GLY A 40 1.03 5.73 -3.95
N THR A 41 1.49 4.52 -3.63
CA THR A 41 2.91 4.15 -3.66
C THR A 41 3.52 4.33 -5.06
N VAL A 42 2.85 3.87 -6.11
CA VAL A 42 3.34 4.00 -7.50
C VAL A 42 3.43 5.46 -7.92
N LEU A 43 2.44 6.30 -7.55
CA LEU A 43 2.46 7.73 -7.84
C LEU A 43 3.61 8.45 -7.11
N LEU A 44 3.84 8.12 -5.83
CA LEU A 44 4.97 8.64 -5.08
C LEU A 44 6.30 8.21 -5.68
N LEU A 45 6.41 6.95 -6.11
CA LEU A 45 7.62 6.44 -6.75
C LEU A 45 7.89 7.13 -8.10
N ALA A 46 6.85 7.36 -8.90
CA ALA A 46 6.97 8.11 -10.14
C ALA A 46 7.48 9.54 -9.89
N LEU A 47 6.99 10.19 -8.83
CA LEU A 47 7.44 11.51 -8.42
C LEU A 47 8.89 11.49 -7.90
N ALA A 48 9.28 10.47 -7.12
CA ALA A 48 10.65 10.27 -6.70
C ALA A 48 11.61 10.14 -7.91
N VAL A 49 11.24 9.32 -8.89
CA VAL A 49 12.03 9.14 -10.13
C VAL A 49 12.13 10.45 -10.91
N LEU A 50 11.05 11.24 -10.97
CA LEU A 50 11.07 12.56 -11.61
C LEU A 50 12.09 13.50 -10.95
N PHE A 51 12.10 13.57 -9.62
CA PHE A 51 13.05 14.40 -8.87
C PHE A 51 14.50 13.97 -9.09
N VAL A 52 14.76 12.65 -9.05
CA VAL A 52 16.10 12.10 -9.34
C VAL A 52 16.50 12.42 -10.79
N GLY A 53 15.60 12.22 -11.75
CA GLY A 53 15.87 12.50 -13.17
C GLY A 53 16.22 13.97 -13.42
N VAL A 54 15.42 14.89 -12.89
CA VAL A 54 15.67 16.34 -12.99
C VAL A 54 16.99 16.72 -12.30
N GLY A 55 17.27 16.16 -11.13
CA GLY A 55 18.50 16.45 -10.41
C GLY A 55 19.75 15.95 -11.14
N VAL A 56 19.72 14.72 -11.67
CA VAL A 56 20.79 14.17 -12.51
C VAL A 56 20.96 15.03 -13.77
N GLN A 57 19.87 15.41 -14.42
CA GLN A 57 19.91 16.24 -15.61
C GLN A 57 20.56 17.61 -15.34
N ALA A 58 20.20 18.25 -14.22
CA ALA A 58 20.77 19.53 -13.80
C ALA A 58 22.29 19.44 -13.60
N ILE A 59 22.77 18.35 -13.01
CA ILE A 59 24.22 18.13 -12.77
C ILE A 59 24.97 17.87 -14.08
N VAL A 60 24.42 17.01 -14.94
CA VAL A 60 25.14 16.47 -16.10
C VAL A 60 25.11 17.42 -17.30
N GLN A 61 23.97 18.08 -17.57
CA GLN A 61 23.81 18.87 -18.79
C GLN A 61 24.49 20.24 -18.71
N THR A 62 24.46 20.87 -17.53
CA THR A 62 25.03 22.20 -17.32
C THR A 62 25.76 22.23 -15.99
N PRO A 63 26.98 21.66 -15.91
CA PRO A 63 27.72 21.60 -14.66
C PRO A 63 28.11 23.01 -14.22
N SER A 64 27.42 23.49 -13.19
CA SER A 64 27.73 24.73 -12.48
C SER A 64 27.55 24.49 -10.98
N SER A 65 28.21 25.26 -10.13
CA SER A 65 28.12 25.09 -8.67
C SER A 65 26.68 25.15 -8.17
N VAL A 66 25.86 26.02 -8.77
CA VAL A 66 24.44 26.17 -8.45
C VAL A 66 23.65 24.94 -8.88
N ASN A 67 23.87 24.44 -10.10
CA ASN A 67 23.16 23.26 -10.60
C ASN A 67 23.56 21.98 -9.88
N ILE A 68 24.81 21.88 -9.42
CA ILE A 68 25.28 20.76 -8.60
C ILE A 68 24.57 20.75 -7.25
N ALA A 69 24.49 21.90 -6.57
CA ALA A 69 23.78 22.02 -5.30
C ALA A 69 22.28 21.72 -5.47
N PHE A 70 21.63 22.35 -6.46
CA PHE A 70 20.21 22.12 -6.75
C PHE A 70 19.92 20.67 -7.11
N GLY A 71 20.74 20.07 -8.00
CA GLY A 71 20.57 18.68 -8.41
C GLY A 71 20.80 17.70 -7.26
N GLY A 72 21.76 17.96 -6.38
CA GLY A 72 21.97 17.18 -5.16
C GLY A 72 20.77 17.21 -4.22
N VAL A 73 20.17 18.38 -4.00
CA VAL A 73 18.94 18.52 -3.20
C VAL A 73 17.77 17.79 -3.86
N ALA A 74 17.59 17.95 -5.17
CA ALA A 74 16.52 17.28 -5.91
C ALA A 74 16.64 15.75 -5.83
N ILE A 75 17.85 15.20 -6.00
CA ILE A 75 18.11 13.76 -5.84
C ILE A 75 17.83 13.32 -4.41
N GLY A 76 18.32 14.05 -3.41
CA GLY A 76 18.08 13.74 -1.99
C GLY A 76 16.59 13.71 -1.66
N LEU A 77 15.82 14.67 -2.17
CA LEU A 77 14.37 14.72 -2.00
C LEU A 77 13.69 13.53 -2.71
N GLY A 78 14.09 13.20 -3.95
CA GLY A 78 13.58 12.03 -4.64
C GLY A 78 13.83 10.73 -3.87
N LEU A 79 15.02 10.56 -3.28
CA LEU A 79 15.33 9.41 -2.43
C LEU A 79 14.50 9.38 -1.14
N ALA A 80 14.28 10.54 -0.51
CA ALA A 80 13.42 10.63 0.67
C ALA A 80 11.97 10.25 0.36
N ILE A 81 11.45 10.68 -0.80
CA ILE A 81 10.10 10.33 -1.27
C ILE A 81 10.01 8.83 -1.59
N ALA A 82 11.03 8.24 -2.19
CA ALA A 82 11.07 6.79 -2.40
C ALA A 82 11.09 6.02 -1.08
N ALA A 83 11.87 6.48 -0.09
CA ALA A 83 11.88 5.89 1.24
C ALA A 83 10.50 5.97 1.93
N ALA A 84 9.79 7.10 1.76
CA ALA A 84 8.42 7.24 2.23
C ALA A 84 7.46 6.27 1.52
N ALA A 85 7.57 6.13 0.20
CA ALA A 85 6.72 5.27 -0.61
C ALA A 85 6.84 3.78 -0.20
N PHE A 86 8.03 3.36 0.22
CA PHE A 86 8.29 2.00 0.69
C PHE A 86 8.15 1.83 2.21
N ASP A 87 7.66 2.86 2.92
CA ASP A 87 7.50 2.85 4.38
C ASP A 87 8.82 2.55 5.14
N LEU A 88 9.96 2.97 4.58
CA LEU A 88 11.28 2.87 5.20
C LEU A 88 11.52 3.95 6.27
N LEU A 89 10.69 4.99 6.30
CA LEU A 89 10.81 6.07 7.28
C LEU A 89 10.23 5.60 8.61
N PRO A 90 10.97 5.73 9.73
CA PRO A 90 10.44 5.37 11.03
C PRO A 90 9.19 6.22 11.34
N PRO A 91 8.16 5.62 11.98
CA PRO A 91 6.95 6.34 12.33
C PRO A 91 7.28 7.46 13.33
N PHE A 92 7.04 8.72 12.94
CA PHE A 92 7.28 9.91 13.77
C PHE A 92 6.21 10.09 14.88
N ARG A 93 5.90 9.02 15.60
CA ARG A 93 4.94 9.00 16.71
C ARG A 93 5.62 8.43 17.94
N GLU A 94 5.68 9.24 19.01
CA GLU A 94 5.93 8.79 20.39
C GLU A 94 4.78 7.91 20.89
#